data_AF-A0AAV2CI58-F1
#
_entry.id   AF-A0AAV2CI58-F1
#
_cell.length_a   1.000
_cell.length_b   1.000
_cell.length_c   1.000
_cell.angle_alpha   90.00
_cell.angle_beta   90.00
_cell.angle_gamma   90.00
#
_symmetry.space_group_name_H-M   'P 1'
#
loop_
_entity.id
_entity.type
_entity.pdbx_description
1 polymer ?
#
loop_
_entity_poly.entity_id
_entity_poly.type
_entity_poly.pdbx_seq_one_letter_code
_entity_poly.pdbx_strand_id
1 'polypeptide(L)'
;MAALVFLRMIVNDHDNLFVASEVVHAIVISVLIYKLTKEKTCAGLSLKSQELTALFLALRLYCSFVVEYDIHTLLDSDKLLTNLWVIYMIRFSLKSSYMEDKDNFAIYFVVIPCAVLSLVIHPTTQHLLFNRICWGFCVYLEANSVLPQLRAMQNTKVLVQSCIIPLMDD
;
A
#
# COMPACT_ATOMS: atom_id res chain seq x y z
N MET A 1 -22.93 25.35 -3.30
CA MET A 1 -23.66 25.11 -2.02
C MET A 1 -23.89 23.63 -1.76
N ALA A 2 -24.64 22.89 -2.59
CA ALA A 2 -24.90 21.45 -2.38
C ALA A 2 -23.62 20.59 -2.25
N ALA A 3 -22.62 20.80 -3.12
CA ALA A 3 -21.34 20.10 -3.03
C ALA A 3 -20.59 20.40 -1.72
N LEU A 4 -20.62 21.65 -1.22
CA LEU A 4 -19.99 22.02 0.05
C LEU A 4 -20.75 21.46 1.26
N VAL A 5 -22.08 21.38 1.20
CA VAL A 5 -22.90 20.76 2.25
C VAL A 5 -22.72 19.24 2.28
N PHE A 6 -22.64 18.62 1.11
CA PHE A 6 -22.33 17.19 0.98
C PHE A 6 -20.92 16.86 1.47
N LEU A 7 -19.92 17.66 1.09
CA LEU A 7 -18.55 17.51 1.57
C LEU A 7 -18.47 17.74 3.08
N ARG A 8 -19.22 18.71 3.63
CA ARG A 8 -19.30 18.93 5.07
C ARG A 8 -20.03 17.81 5.81
N MET A 9 -21.09 17.23 5.26
CA MET A 9 -21.77 16.06 5.83
C MET A 9 -20.88 14.81 5.83
N ILE A 10 -20.12 14.59 4.75
CA ILE A 10 -19.14 13.50 4.64
C ILE A 10 -17.98 13.70 5.64
N VAL A 11 -17.43 14.91 5.72
CA VAL A 11 -16.32 15.28 6.61
C VAL A 11 -16.73 15.28 8.09
N ASN A 12 -18.01 15.46 8.41
CA ASN A 12 -18.45 15.52 9.82
C ASN A 12 -18.32 14.16 10.54
N ASP A 13 -18.09 13.07 9.81
CA ASP A 13 -18.07 11.70 10.33
C ASP A 13 -16.82 10.94 9.82
N HIS A 14 -15.65 11.52 10.11
CA HIS A 14 -14.36 10.98 9.68
C HIS A 14 -14.12 9.53 10.09
N ASP A 15 -14.62 9.12 11.26
CA ASP A 15 -14.50 7.75 11.75
C ASP A 15 -15.27 6.75 10.88
N ASN A 16 -16.48 7.10 10.45
CA ASN A 16 -17.27 6.27 9.55
C ASN A 16 -16.62 6.12 8.18
N LEU A 17 -15.98 7.17 7.66
CA LEU A 17 -15.22 7.09 6.41
C LEU A 17 -13.99 6.19 6.53
N PHE A 18 -13.27 6.30 7.65
CA PHE A 18 -12.12 5.46 7.91
C PHE A 18 -12.54 3.99 7.96
N VAL A 19 -13.52 3.65 8.80
CA VAL A 19 -14.04 2.28 8.92
C VAL A 19 -14.54 1.74 7.58
N ALA A 20 -15.24 2.54 6.79
CA ALA A 20 -15.67 2.14 5.44
C ALA A 20 -14.49 1.83 4.52
N SER A 21 -13.42 2.65 4.58
CA SER A 21 -12.17 2.39 3.84
C SER A 21 -11.55 1.05 4.25
N GLU A 22 -11.53 0.74 5.54
CA GLU A 22 -10.98 -0.52 6.06
C GLU A 22 -11.75 -1.73 5.58
N VAL A 23 -13.07 -1.67 5.59
CA VAL A 23 -13.92 -2.76 5.11
C VAL A 23 -13.66 -3.02 3.62
N VAL A 24 -13.57 -1.96 2.81
CA VAL A 24 -13.23 -2.11 1.39
C VAL A 24 -11.85 -2.73 1.22
N HIS A 25 -10.86 -2.29 1.99
CA HIS A 25 -9.51 -2.83 1.95
C HIS A 25 -9.47 -4.32 2.34
N ALA A 26 -10.21 -4.71 3.39
CA ALA A 26 -10.34 -6.08 3.85
C ALA A 26 -10.96 -7.00 2.76
N ILE A 27 -11.96 -6.50 2.03
CA ILE A 27 -12.55 -7.23 0.90
C ILE A 27 -11.51 -7.44 -0.22
N VAL A 28 -10.78 -6.38 -0.60
CA VAL A 28 -9.77 -6.45 -1.67
C VAL A 28 -8.68 -7.46 -1.34
N ILE A 29 -8.15 -7.44 -0.11
CA ILE A 29 -7.09 -8.37 0.28
C ILE A 29 -7.61 -9.81 0.43
N SER A 30 -8.87 -9.99 0.86
CA SER A 30 -9.51 -11.31 0.90
C SER A 30 -9.62 -11.93 -0.49
N VAL A 31 -10.02 -11.15 -1.50
CA VAL A 31 -10.07 -11.59 -2.90
C VAL A 31 -8.66 -11.94 -3.41
N LEU A 32 -7.65 -11.13 -3.06
CA LEU A 32 -6.26 -11.41 -3.42
C LEU A 32 -5.77 -12.75 -2.82
N ILE A 33 -6.00 -12.96 -1.52
CA ILE A 33 -5.63 -14.20 -0.82
C ILE A 33 -6.35 -15.41 -1.43
N TYR A 34 -7.64 -15.28 -1.73
CA TYR A 34 -8.40 -16.32 -2.40
C TYR A 34 -7.76 -16.69 -3.74
N LYS A 35 -7.45 -15.70 -4.59
CA LYS A 35 -6.80 -15.92 -5.88
C LYS A 35 -5.43 -16.58 -5.74
N LEU A 36 -4.59 -16.10 -4.82
CA LEU A 36 -3.26 -16.69 -4.55
C LEU A 36 -3.37 -18.15 -4.09
N THR A 37 -4.36 -18.46 -3.26
CA THR A 37 -4.58 -19.80 -2.74
C THR A 37 -5.11 -20.76 -3.81
N LYS A 38 -6.02 -20.28 -4.66
CA LYS A 38 -6.68 -21.08 -5.71
C LYS A 38 -5.78 -21.32 -6.92
N GLU A 39 -5.14 -20.26 -7.41
CA GLU A 39 -4.31 -20.29 -8.63
C GLU A 39 -2.87 -20.74 -8.35
N LYS A 40 -2.44 -20.74 -7.07
CA LYS A 40 -1.07 -21.10 -6.65
C LYS A 40 0.01 -20.36 -7.45
N THR A 41 -0.26 -19.12 -7.82
CA THR A 41 0.66 -18.27 -8.57
C THR A 41 0.63 -16.83 -8.07
N CYS A 42 1.81 -16.20 -8.01
CA CYS A 42 2.00 -14.79 -7.71
C CYS A 42 2.30 -13.95 -8.96
N ALA A 43 2.06 -14.49 -10.16
CA ALA A 43 2.35 -13.79 -11.40
C ALA A 43 1.59 -12.45 -11.47
N GLY A 44 2.34 -11.34 -11.56
CA GLY A 44 1.79 -9.98 -11.62
C GLY A 44 1.64 -9.27 -10.27
N LEU A 45 2.06 -9.88 -9.16
CA LEU A 45 2.14 -9.22 -7.85
C LEU A 45 3.57 -8.74 -7.57
N SER A 46 3.72 -7.45 -7.25
CA SER A 46 5.00 -6.83 -6.88
C SER A 46 5.24 -7.03 -5.38
N LEU A 47 6.30 -7.76 -5.04
CA LEU A 47 6.74 -7.91 -3.65
C LEU A 47 7.21 -6.55 -3.11
N LYS A 48 7.84 -5.72 -3.93
CA LYS A 48 8.31 -4.38 -3.55
C LYS A 48 7.17 -3.47 -3.11
N SER A 49 6.02 -3.54 -3.78
CA SER A 49 4.82 -2.81 -3.36
C SER A 49 4.30 -3.33 -2.02
N GLN A 50 4.24 -4.66 -1.82
CA GLN A 50 3.79 -5.25 -0.55
C GLN A 50 4.73 -4.87 0.62
N GLU A 51 6.05 -4.89 0.40
CA GLU A 51 7.06 -4.46 1.38
C GLU A 51 6.90 -2.98 1.75
N LEU A 52 6.67 -2.12 0.76
CA LEU A 52 6.45 -0.69 0.97
C LEU A 52 5.12 -0.44 1.70
N THR A 53 4.10 -1.25 1.41
CA THR A 53 2.82 -1.26 2.12
C THR A 53 2.98 -1.64 3.59
N ALA A 54 3.76 -2.69 3.88
CA ALA A 54 4.07 -3.09 5.25
C ALA A 54 4.79 -1.98 6.01
N LEU A 55 5.73 -1.30 5.35
CA LEU A 55 6.52 -0.23 5.96
C LEU A 55 5.66 0.97 6.36
N PHE A 56 4.77 1.45 5.48
CA PHE A 56 3.91 2.58 5.86
C PHE A 56 2.85 2.17 6.88
N LEU A 57 2.28 0.95 6.80
CA LEU A 57 1.32 0.46 7.81
C LEU A 57 1.97 0.34 9.19
N ALA A 58 3.21 -0.12 9.27
CA ALA A 58 3.96 -0.17 10.53
C ALA A 58 4.21 1.24 11.10
N LEU A 59 4.56 2.21 10.24
CA LEU A 59 4.70 3.61 10.65
C LEU A 59 3.36 4.21 11.10
N ARG A 60 2.27 3.88 10.42
CA ARG A 60 0.92 4.33 10.79
C ARG A 60 0.52 3.77 12.15
N LEU A 61 0.71 2.48 12.36
CA LEU A 61 0.44 1.81 13.63
C LEU A 61 1.24 2.45 14.77
N TYR A 62 2.53 2.75 14.53
CA TYR A 62 3.35 3.48 15.50
C TYR A 62 2.80 4.88 15.79
N CYS A 63 2.46 5.65 14.76
CA CYS A 63 1.88 6.99 14.94
C CYS A 63 0.55 6.92 15.70
N SER A 64 -0.31 5.95 15.36
CA SER A 64 -1.60 5.70 15.99
C SER A 64 -1.41 5.39 17.48
N PHE A 65 -0.54 4.44 17.83
CA PHE A 65 -0.26 4.06 19.23
C PHE A 65 0.23 5.24 20.10
N VAL A 66 1.01 6.15 19.52
CA VAL A 66 1.58 7.30 20.23
C VAL A 66 0.59 8.46 20.34
N VAL A 67 -0.38 8.57 19.43
CA VAL A 67 -1.33 9.68 19.35
C VAL A 67 -2.68 9.34 20.00
N GLU A 68 -3.26 8.18 19.69
CA GLU A 68 -4.62 7.78 20.09
C GLU A 68 -4.71 6.25 20.32
N TYR A 69 -5.07 5.85 21.54
CA TYR A 69 -5.23 4.44 21.91
C TYR A 69 -6.64 3.92 21.59
N ASP A 70 -7.02 3.97 20.31
CA ASP A 70 -8.40 3.72 19.86
C ASP A 70 -8.52 2.58 18.81
N ILE A 71 -9.75 2.33 18.34
CA ILE A 71 -10.14 1.35 17.31
C ILE A 71 -9.28 1.44 16.04
N HIS A 72 -8.76 2.63 15.72
CA HIS A 72 -7.82 2.87 14.62
C HIS A 72 -6.55 2.01 14.72
N THR A 73 -6.00 1.85 15.94
CA THR A 73 -4.82 0.99 16.18
C THR A 73 -5.13 -0.48 15.89
N LEU A 74 -6.33 -0.96 16.25
CA LEU A 74 -6.74 -2.34 15.99
C LEU A 74 -6.88 -2.60 14.49
N LEU A 75 -7.54 -1.68 13.77
CA LEU A 75 -7.76 -1.78 12.33
C LEU A 75 -6.43 -1.74 11.53
N ASP A 76 -5.52 -0.82 11.90
CA ASP A 76 -4.19 -0.76 11.29
C ASP A 76 -3.35 -2.02 11.57
N SER A 77 -3.49 -2.60 12.77
CA SER A 77 -2.77 -3.83 13.14
C SER A 77 -3.24 -5.05 12.33
N ASP A 78 -4.55 -5.17 12.09
CA ASP A 78 -5.13 -6.26 11.31
C ASP A 78 -4.69 -6.20 9.84
N LYS A 79 -4.67 -4.99 9.25
CA LYS A 79 -4.12 -4.76 7.93
C LYS A 79 -2.65 -5.14 7.83
N LEU A 80 -1.83 -4.72 8.80
CA LEU A 80 -0.40 -5.03 8.81
C LEU A 80 -0.18 -6.54 8.86
N LEU A 81 -0.91 -7.25 9.73
CA LEU A 81 -0.83 -8.70 9.86
C LEU A 81 -1.21 -9.40 8.56
N THR A 82 -2.32 -9.00 7.94
CA THR A 82 -2.79 -9.56 6.68
C THR A 82 -1.79 -9.31 5.54
N ASN A 83 -1.20 -8.11 5.47
CA ASN A 83 -0.17 -7.78 4.48
C ASN A 83 1.13 -8.59 4.69
N LEU A 84 1.56 -8.75 5.95
CA LEU A 84 2.71 -9.61 6.28
C LEU A 84 2.45 -11.07 5.91
N TRP A 85 1.23 -11.56 6.09
CA TRP A 85 0.82 -12.90 5.64
C TRP A 85 0.94 -13.05 4.13
N VAL A 86 0.50 -12.05 3.35
CA VAL A 86 0.66 -12.05 1.88
C VAL A 86 2.15 -12.07 1.50
N ILE A 87 2.99 -11.26 2.13
CA ILE A 87 4.45 -11.26 1.90
C ILE A 87 5.05 -12.64 2.21
N TYR A 88 4.66 -13.26 3.32
CA TYR A 88 5.10 -14.59 3.70
C TYR A 88 4.71 -15.64 2.65
N MET A 89 3.46 -15.60 2.18
CA MET A 89 2.97 -16.48 1.12
C MET A 89 3.75 -16.34 -0.19
N ILE A 90 4.09 -15.11 -0.59
CA ILE A 90 4.90 -14.85 -1.79
C ILE A 90 6.32 -15.41 -1.61
N ARG A 91 6.98 -15.11 -0.49
CA ARG A 91 8.39 -15.45 -0.25
C ARG A 91 8.65 -16.94 0.00
N PHE A 92 7.73 -17.63 0.66
CA PHE A 92 7.91 -19.03 1.04
C PHE A 92 7.08 -19.99 0.18
N SER A 93 5.76 -19.80 0.14
CA SER A 93 4.86 -20.75 -0.53
C SER A 93 4.92 -20.65 -2.06
N LEU A 94 5.06 -19.45 -2.61
CA LEU A 94 4.94 -19.17 -4.05
C LEU A 94 6.21 -18.59 -4.67
N LYS A 95 7.36 -18.82 -4.02
CA LYS A 95 8.68 -18.33 -4.45
C LYS A 95 9.01 -18.71 -5.89
N SER A 96 8.68 -19.94 -6.29
CA SER A 96 8.94 -20.46 -7.64
C SER A 96 8.20 -19.67 -8.74
N SER A 97 7.02 -19.14 -8.42
CA SER A 97 6.18 -18.39 -9.36
C SER A 97 6.44 -16.87 -9.29
N TYR A 98 7.33 -16.41 -8.41
CA TYR A 98 7.70 -15.00 -8.28
C TYR A 98 8.76 -14.63 -9.33
N MET A 99 8.44 -13.65 -10.18
CA MET A 99 9.33 -13.17 -11.23
C MET A 99 10.15 -11.98 -10.72
N GLU A 100 11.25 -12.27 -10.01
CA GLU A 100 12.14 -11.26 -9.44
C GLU A 100 12.66 -10.26 -10.50
N ASP A 101 12.96 -10.76 -11.70
CA ASP A 101 13.49 -9.97 -12.82
C ASP A 101 12.56 -8.81 -13.25
N LYS A 102 11.25 -8.93 -13.01
CA LYS A 102 10.26 -7.91 -13.42
C LYS A 102 10.00 -6.86 -12.34
N ASP A 103 10.40 -7.11 -11.09
CA ASP A 103 10.14 -6.25 -9.93
C ASP A 103 11.36 -5.39 -9.55
N ASN A 104 12.09 -4.89 -10.56
CA ASN A 104 13.31 -4.09 -10.38
C ASN A 104 13.04 -2.61 -10.01
N PHE A 105 11.95 -2.34 -9.27
CA PHE A 105 11.65 -0.99 -8.81
C PHE A 105 12.50 -0.64 -7.59
N ALA A 106 13.35 0.39 -7.72
CA ALA A 106 14.16 0.86 -6.61
C ALA A 106 13.31 1.67 -5.61
N ILE A 107 13.00 1.05 -4.45
CA ILE A 107 12.19 1.62 -3.36
C ILE A 107 12.73 2.98 -2.88
N TYR A 108 14.05 3.20 -2.94
CA TYR A 108 14.68 4.45 -2.53
C TYR A 108 14.16 5.68 -3.29
N PHE A 109 13.74 5.54 -4.56
CA PHE A 109 13.13 6.64 -5.31
C PHE A 109 11.78 7.08 -4.76
N VAL A 110 11.12 6.27 -3.92
CA VAL A 110 9.89 6.66 -3.22
C VAL A 110 10.21 7.14 -1.82
N VAL A 111 11.03 6.39 -1.08
CA VAL A 111 11.33 6.69 0.33
C VAL A 111 12.04 8.04 0.51
N ILE A 112 13.03 8.35 -0.33
CA ILE A 112 13.82 9.59 -0.22
C ILE A 112 12.94 10.85 -0.43
N PRO A 113 12.18 11.00 -1.54
CA PRO A 113 11.35 12.18 -1.72
C PRO A 113 10.24 12.28 -0.68
N CYS A 114 9.66 11.16 -0.22
CA CYS A 114 8.68 11.18 0.87
C CYS A 114 9.31 11.70 2.18
N ALA A 115 10.55 11.32 2.49
CA ALA A 115 11.26 11.80 3.67
C ALA A 115 11.56 13.31 3.57
N VAL A 116 12.05 13.78 2.41
CA VAL A 116 12.31 15.21 2.18
C VAL A 116 11.02 16.02 2.28
N LEU A 117 9.94 15.58 1.63
CA LEU A 117 8.64 16.25 1.69
C LEU A 117 8.09 16.31 3.12
N SER A 118 8.24 15.23 3.89
CA SER A 118 7.83 15.20 5.30
C SER A 118 8.59 16.20 6.18
N LEU A 119 9.88 16.44 5.91
CA LEU A 119 10.65 17.45 6.65
C LEU A 119 10.23 18.88 6.30
N VAL A 120 9.83 19.13 5.05
CA VAL A 120 9.45 20.48 4.58
C VAL A 120 7.98 20.79 4.86
N ILE A 121 7.11 19.80 4.72
CA ILE A 121 5.65 19.92 4.82
C ILE A 121 5.17 18.90 5.86
N HIS A 122 5.05 19.35 7.11
CA HIS A 122 4.43 18.57 8.17
C HIS A 122 3.36 19.40 8.89
N PRO A 123 2.21 18.80 9.25
CA PRO A 123 1.12 19.53 9.91
C PRO A 123 1.57 20.10 11.25
N THR A 124 0.98 21.25 11.63
CA THR A 124 1.28 21.95 12.89
C THR A 124 0.35 21.52 14.01
N THR A 125 0.61 20.33 14.54
CA THR A 125 -0.09 19.77 15.72
C THR A 125 0.73 19.98 17.01
N GLN A 126 0.08 19.83 18.17
CA GLN A 126 0.66 19.99 19.52
C GLN A 126 1.65 18.88 19.92
N HIS A 127 1.77 17.80 19.13
CA HIS A 127 2.64 16.66 19.43
C HIS A 127 4.13 16.95 19.16
N LEU A 128 5.00 16.11 19.74
CA LEU A 128 6.44 16.10 19.50
C LEU A 128 6.76 16.20 18.00
N LEU A 129 7.76 17.02 17.66
CA LEU A 129 8.16 17.29 16.27
C LEU A 129 8.44 15.99 15.48
N PHE A 130 9.03 14.99 16.13
CA PHE A 130 9.29 13.68 15.54
C PHE A 130 8.00 12.98 15.07
N ASN A 131 6.96 12.96 15.91
CA ASN A 131 5.69 12.30 15.59
C ASN A 131 4.98 13.01 14.42
N ARG A 132 5.09 14.34 14.33
CA ARG A 132 4.52 15.13 13.24
C ARG A 132 5.16 14.81 11.89
N ILE A 133 6.50 14.72 11.88
CA ILE A 133 7.27 14.34 10.70
C ILE A 133 6.94 12.88 10.33
N CYS A 134 6.97 11.96 11.30
CA CYS A 134 6.66 10.55 11.09
C CYS A 134 5.25 10.35 10.49
N TRP A 135 4.25 11.07 10.99
CA TRP A 135 2.89 11.04 10.46
C TRP A 135 2.82 11.56 9.03
N GLY A 136 3.43 12.72 8.74
CA GLY A 136 3.48 13.26 7.37
C GLY A 136 4.21 12.33 6.40
N PHE A 137 5.31 11.72 6.86
CA PHE A 137 6.08 10.74 6.10
C PHE A 137 5.24 9.50 5.77
N CYS A 138 4.49 8.99 6.74
CA CYS A 138 3.58 7.86 6.57
C CYS A 138 2.52 8.14 5.50
N VAL A 139 1.87 9.31 5.54
CA VAL A 139 0.85 9.70 4.54
C VAL A 139 1.47 9.80 3.14
N TYR A 140 2.66 10.38 3.01
CA TYR A 140 3.34 10.45 1.71
C TYR A 140 3.76 9.09 1.18
N LEU A 141 4.23 8.19 2.04
CA LEU A 141 4.57 6.83 1.64
C LEU A 141 3.35 6.03 1.21
N GLU A 142 2.25 6.13 1.94
CA GLU A 142 0.98 5.47 1.61
C GLU A 142 0.55 5.81 0.18
N ALA A 143 0.53 7.10 -0.18
CA ALA A 143 0.13 7.56 -1.51
C ALA A 143 1.02 7.02 -2.64
N ASN A 144 2.29 6.76 -2.36
CA ASN A 144 3.26 6.31 -3.37
C ASN A 144 3.55 4.79 -3.33
N SER A 145 3.01 4.07 -2.36
CA SER A 145 3.24 2.63 -2.15
C SER A 145 2.77 1.74 -3.30
N VAL A 146 1.83 2.22 -4.11
CA VAL A 146 1.25 1.52 -5.26
C VAL A 146 2.12 1.60 -6.54
N LEU A 147 3.09 2.52 -6.59
CA LEU A 147 3.92 2.75 -7.79
C LEU A 147 4.71 1.51 -8.26
N PRO A 148 5.36 0.72 -7.37
CA PRO A 148 6.06 -0.50 -7.79
C PRO A 148 5.11 -1.51 -8.45
N GLN A 149 3.89 -1.66 -7.92
CA GLN A 149 2.87 -2.57 -8.45
C GLN A 149 2.44 -2.14 -9.87
N LEU A 150 2.21 -0.85 -10.09
CA LEU A 150 1.84 -0.32 -11.41
C LEU A 150 2.94 -0.59 -12.44
N ARG A 151 4.21 -0.37 -12.08
CA ARG A 151 5.34 -0.63 -12.96
C ARG A 151 5.49 -2.13 -13.27
N ALA A 152 5.33 -3.00 -12.27
CA ALA A 152 5.39 -4.45 -12.48
C ALA A 152 4.30 -4.95 -13.44
N MET A 153 3.08 -4.39 -13.35
CA MET A 153 1.98 -4.69 -14.28
C MET A 153 2.28 -4.19 -15.69
N GLN A 154 2.86 -3.00 -15.84
CA GLN A 154 3.27 -2.45 -17.14
C GLN A 154 4.36 -3.32 -17.79
N ASN A 155 5.41 -3.67 -17.03
CA ASN A 155 6.49 -4.52 -17.52
C ASN A 155 5.97 -5.88 -17.99
N THR A 156 5.02 -6.46 -17.26
CA THR A 156 4.41 -7.75 -17.63
C THR A 156 3.60 -7.63 -18.93
N LYS A 157 2.81 -6.57 -19.10
CA LYS A 157 2.05 -6.31 -20.33
C LYS A 157 2.96 -6.09 -21.54
N VAL A 158 4.00 -5.27 -21.39
CA VAL A 158 4.98 -5.00 -22.46
C VAL A 158 5.64 -6.30 -22.91
N LEU A 159 6.07 -7.16 -21.97
CA LEU A 159 6.68 -8.44 -22.30
C LEU A 159 5.73 -9.43 -22.99
N VAL A 160 4.48 -9.50 -22.54
CA VAL A 160 3.47 -10.33 -23.20
C VAL A 160 3.23 -9.83 -24.64
N GLN A 161 3.11 -8.51 -24.83
CA GLN A 161 2.95 -7.92 -26.16
C GLN A 161 4.17 -8.20 -27.06
N SER A 162 5.39 -8.03 -26.55
CA SER A 162 6.62 -8.30 -27.29
C SER A 162 6.80 -9.78 -27.65
N CYS A 163 6.23 -10.71 -26.88
CA CYS A 163 6.26 -12.14 -27.19
C CYS A 163 5.18 -12.53 -28.22
N ILE A 164 4.02 -11.87 -28.21
CA ILE A 164 2.91 -12.16 -29.12
C ILE A 164 3.12 -11.58 -30.52
N ILE A 165 3.69 -10.38 -30.65
CA ILE A 165 3.93 -9.73 -31.95
C ILE A 165 4.68 -10.65 -32.94
N PRO A 166 5.84 -11.24 -32.59
CA PRO A 166 6.55 -12.14 -33.51
C PRO A 166 5.80 -13.44 -33.83
N LEU A 167 4.82 -13.86 -33.02
CA LEU A 167 3.98 -15.04 -33.30
C LEU A 167 2.78 -14.75 -34.22
N MET A 168 2.48 -13.47 -34.48
CA MET A 168 1.46 -13.04 -35.44
C MET A 168 2.05 -12.69 -36.82
N ASP A 169 3.37 -12.61 -36.92
CA ASP A 169 4.11 -12.29 -38.16
C ASP A 169 4.70 -13.56 -38.85
N ASP A 170 4.47 -14.76 -38.29
CA ASP A 170 4.75 -16.09 -38.89
C ASP A 170 3.45 -16.79 -39.33
#